data_AF-A0A8T2DQK6-F1
#
_entry.id   AF-A0A8T2DQK6-F1
#
_cell.length_a   1.000
_cell.length_b   1.000
_cell.length_c   1.000
_cell.angle_alpha   90.00
_cell.angle_beta   90.00
_cell.angle_gamma   90.00
#
_symmetry.space_group_name_H-M   'P 1'
#
loop_
_entity.id
_entity.type
_entity.pdbx_description
1 polymer ?
#
loop_
_entity_poly.entity_id
_entity_poly.type
_entity_poly.pdbx_seq_one_letter_code
_entity_poly.pdbx_strand_id
1 'polypeptide(L)'
;MVQLWSQSFASHIFSLLFHKWLFEVELDNQEILLRYSSALVQGATNVFWIDIQTNTRRFQSLFRYLLEEVALEQIRLKKIPIQAQRELYLLLSRFIFFYNSVDKLDSFLRNFPEFPNAFLIGGPGDFLVIELTDQLQKLKVEPVLLHYLSQMKILQGMELRMTTSTRLKACLYSFTSPGGPMYPTRAVRHAAWDALDSLFPVGRYPRHLISLFFRLLYPWYWPSSCWNFVVSCIKAVLYSIVRLIFSRREKPRQS
;
A
#
# COMPACT_ATOMS: atom_id res chain seq x y z
N MET A 1 6.13 36.39 9.92
CA MET A 1 5.50 35.48 8.92
C MET A 1 6.24 34.14 8.78
N VAL A 2 7.56 34.11 8.56
CA VAL A 2 8.32 32.84 8.42
C VAL A 2 8.26 31.94 9.67
N GLN A 3 8.28 32.54 10.88
CA GLN A 3 8.15 31.83 12.16
C GLN A 3 6.80 31.14 12.40
N LEU A 4 5.74 31.52 11.66
CA LEU A 4 4.42 30.91 11.84
C LEU A 4 4.32 29.59 11.08
N TRP A 5 4.86 29.55 9.86
CA TRP A 5 4.86 28.36 9.00
C TRP A 5 5.83 27.28 9.47
N SER A 6 6.80 27.62 10.33
CA SER A 6 7.66 26.62 10.97
C SER A 6 6.94 25.82 12.06
N GLN A 7 5.78 26.28 12.53
CA GLN A 7 5.00 25.60 13.55
C GLN A 7 4.08 24.55 12.92
N SER A 8 4.11 23.32 13.44
CA SER A 8 3.31 22.21 12.91
C SER A 8 1.81 22.48 12.93
N PHE A 9 1.30 23.16 13.96
CA PHE A 9 -0.13 23.48 14.08
C PHE A 9 -0.63 24.40 12.96
N ALA A 10 0.21 25.30 12.44
CA ALA A 10 -0.19 26.23 11.38
C ALA A 10 -0.52 25.46 10.09
N SER A 11 0.27 24.43 9.77
CA SER A 11 0.00 23.55 8.63
C SER A 11 -1.30 22.75 8.79
N HIS A 12 -1.61 22.28 10.01
CA HIS A 12 -2.87 21.56 10.28
C HIS A 12 -4.08 22.47 10.11
N ILE A 13 -4.04 23.67 10.67
CA ILE A 13 -5.13 24.64 10.56
C ILE A 13 -5.32 25.02 9.09
N PHE A 14 -4.21 25.24 8.37
CA PHE A 14 -4.25 25.55 6.95
C PHE A 14 -4.92 24.44 6.13
N SER A 15 -4.50 23.18 6.30
CA SER A 15 -5.07 22.06 5.56
C SER A 15 -6.54 21.81 5.89
N LEU A 16 -6.98 22.06 7.13
CA LEU A 16 -8.37 21.83 7.52
C LEU A 16 -9.30 22.95 7.08
N LEU A 17 -8.89 24.21 7.19
CA LEU A 17 -9.76 25.36 6.94
C LEU A 17 -9.63 25.94 5.52
N PHE A 18 -8.43 25.93 4.94
CA PHE A 18 -8.12 26.69 3.72
C PHE A 18 -7.81 25.80 2.50
N HIS A 19 -8.00 24.48 2.60
CA HIS A 19 -7.74 23.57 1.48
C HIS A 19 -8.58 23.86 0.24
N LYS A 20 -9.83 24.33 0.38
CA LYS A 20 -10.67 24.72 -0.77
C LYS A 20 -10.27 26.07 -1.35
N TRP A 21 -10.05 27.03 -0.46
CA TRP A 21 -9.65 28.40 -0.82
C TRP A 21 -8.45 28.43 -1.76
N LEU A 22 -7.45 27.56 -1.52
CA LEU A 22 -6.25 27.47 -2.37
C LEU A 22 -6.55 27.18 -3.85
N PHE A 23 -7.63 26.46 -4.16
CA PHE A 23 -7.99 26.08 -5.53
C PHE A 23 -9.10 26.96 -6.12
N GLU A 24 -9.80 27.73 -5.29
CA GLU A 24 -10.85 28.66 -5.69
C GLU A 24 -10.30 30.04 -6.05
N VAL A 25 -9.24 30.50 -5.36
CA VAL A 25 -8.65 31.82 -5.58
C VAL A 25 -7.45 31.76 -6.52
N GLU A 26 -7.37 32.72 -7.45
CA GLU A 26 -6.22 32.91 -8.31
C GLU A 26 -5.14 33.72 -7.58
N LEU A 27 -3.95 33.14 -7.46
CA LEU A 27 -2.79 33.77 -6.84
C LEU A 27 -1.71 33.99 -7.91
N ASP A 28 -1.38 35.25 -8.19
CA ASP A 28 -0.38 35.61 -9.19
C ASP A 28 1.07 35.27 -8.76
N ASN A 29 1.30 35.17 -7.45
CA ASN A 29 2.65 34.94 -6.91
C ASN A 29 2.95 33.44 -6.73
N GLN A 30 3.81 32.91 -7.61
CA GLN A 30 4.22 31.51 -7.62
C GLN A 30 4.94 31.06 -6.33
N GLU A 31 5.72 31.92 -5.68
CA GLU A 31 6.41 31.55 -4.43
C GLU A 31 5.42 31.35 -3.28
N ILE A 32 4.43 32.25 -3.19
CA ILE A 32 3.38 32.17 -2.17
C ILE A 32 2.53 30.92 -2.40
N LEU A 33 2.15 30.67 -3.65
CA LEU A 33 1.41 29.49 -4.05
C LEU A 33 2.17 28.19 -3.71
N LEU A 34 3.48 28.13 -3.96
CA LEU A 34 4.30 26.97 -3.59
C LEU A 34 4.34 26.76 -2.08
N ARG A 35 4.50 27.83 -1.29
CA ARG A 35 4.50 27.76 0.18
C ARG A 35 3.16 27.24 0.73
N TYR A 36 2.04 27.76 0.21
CA TYR A 36 0.70 27.30 0.62
C TYR A 36 0.43 25.87 0.21
N SER A 37 0.83 25.49 -1.00
CA SER A 37 0.67 24.11 -1.46
C SER A 37 1.49 23.12 -0.64
N SER A 38 2.74 23.48 -0.30
CA SER A 38 3.58 22.67 0.59
C SER A 38 2.98 22.59 2.00
N ALA A 39 2.47 23.70 2.54
CA ALA A 39 1.79 23.71 3.83
C ALA A 39 0.52 22.83 3.85
N LEU A 40 -0.25 22.83 2.75
CA LEU A 40 -1.40 21.94 2.58
C LEU A 40 -0.98 20.47 2.64
N VAL A 41 0.04 20.08 1.86
CA VAL A 41 0.51 18.69 1.81
C VAL A 41 1.09 18.26 3.15
N GLN A 42 1.90 19.10 3.80
CA GLN A 42 2.45 18.79 5.11
C GLN A 42 1.36 18.69 6.18
N GLY A 43 0.40 19.62 6.18
CA GLY A 43 -0.74 19.62 7.09
C GLY A 43 -1.60 18.38 6.92
N ALA A 44 -1.95 18.04 5.67
CA ALA A 44 -2.71 16.83 5.35
C ALA A 44 -1.95 15.56 5.73
N THR A 45 -0.64 15.50 5.49
CA THR A 45 0.21 14.37 5.92
C THR A 45 0.07 14.12 7.42
N ASN A 46 0.25 15.15 8.24
CA ASN A 46 0.19 15.02 9.69
C ASN A 46 -1.21 14.62 10.17
N VAL A 47 -2.24 15.25 9.61
CA VAL A 47 -3.64 14.99 9.95
C VAL A 47 -4.05 13.56 9.58
N PHE A 48 -3.63 13.05 8.43
CA PHE A 48 -3.90 11.66 8.05
C PHE A 48 -3.12 10.66 8.90
N TRP A 49 -1.90 11.02 9.34
CA TRP A 49 -1.15 10.22 10.31
C TRP A 49 -1.86 10.12 11.66
N ILE A 50 -2.53 11.19 12.12
CA ILE A 50 -3.36 11.14 13.34
C ILE A 50 -4.44 10.07 13.15
N ASP A 51 -5.15 10.09 12.02
CA ASP A 51 -6.20 9.12 11.72
C ASP A 51 -5.67 7.66 11.68
N ILE A 52 -4.47 7.44 11.12
CA ILE A 52 -3.80 6.13 11.18
C ILE A 52 -3.51 5.72 12.63
N GLN A 53 -2.95 6.63 13.44
CA GLN A 53 -2.57 6.34 14.82
C GLN A 53 -3.78 6.06 15.71
N THR A 54 -4.88 6.78 15.51
CA THR A 54 -6.13 6.59 16.25
C THR A 54 -7.01 5.50 15.62
N ASN A 55 -6.62 4.96 14.47
CA ASN A 55 -7.42 4.02 13.67
C ASN A 55 -8.85 4.56 13.40
N THR A 56 -8.94 5.86 13.09
CA THR A 56 -10.19 6.54 12.73
C THR A 56 -10.09 7.15 11.35
N ARG A 57 -11.21 7.58 10.77
CA ARG A 57 -11.26 8.22 9.45
C ARG A 57 -11.93 9.59 9.53
N ARG A 58 -11.55 10.40 10.52
CA ARG A 58 -12.17 11.71 10.77
C ARG A 58 -11.93 12.68 9.62
N PHE A 59 -10.79 12.55 8.95
CA PHE A 59 -10.35 13.45 7.88
C PHE A 59 -10.57 12.86 6.48
N GLN A 60 -11.46 11.87 6.36
CA GLN A 60 -11.81 11.25 5.08
C GLN A 60 -12.37 12.27 4.08
N SER A 61 -13.11 13.28 4.54
CA SER A 61 -13.64 14.34 3.67
C SER A 61 -12.51 15.13 2.99
N LEU A 62 -11.46 15.48 3.73
CA LEU A 62 -10.29 16.16 3.20
C LEU A 62 -9.55 15.28 2.19
N PHE A 63 -9.31 14.00 2.54
CA PHE A 63 -8.68 13.07 1.61
C PHE A 63 -9.48 12.92 0.31
N ARG A 64 -10.81 12.77 0.44
CA ARG A 64 -11.72 12.62 -0.69
C ARG A 64 -11.70 13.85 -1.60
N TYR A 65 -11.73 15.04 -1.03
CA TYR A 65 -11.61 16.29 -1.78
C TYR A 65 -10.28 16.35 -2.56
N LEU A 66 -9.16 16.09 -1.88
CA LEU A 66 -7.83 16.13 -2.52
C LEU A 66 -7.67 15.08 -3.62
N LEU A 67 -8.26 13.90 -3.46
CA LEU A 67 -8.20 12.86 -4.48
C LEU A 67 -9.15 13.15 -5.65
N GLU A 68 -10.44 13.34 -5.36
CA GLU A 68 -11.50 13.36 -6.36
C GLU A 68 -11.62 14.70 -7.06
N GLU A 69 -11.56 15.79 -6.30
CA GLU A 69 -11.75 17.12 -6.84
C GLU A 69 -10.43 17.78 -7.24
N VAL A 70 -9.29 17.42 -6.63
CA VAL A 70 -8.01 18.07 -6.98
C VAL A 70 -7.14 17.19 -7.88
N ALA A 71 -6.80 15.98 -7.45
CA ALA A 71 -5.84 15.15 -8.19
C ALA A 71 -6.42 14.60 -9.50
N LEU A 72 -7.68 14.16 -9.49
CA LEU A 72 -8.34 13.62 -10.69
C LEU A 72 -8.83 14.72 -11.65
N GLU A 73 -8.96 15.97 -11.20
CA GLU A 73 -9.37 17.10 -12.04
C GLU A 73 -8.15 17.89 -12.53
N GLN A 74 -7.70 17.61 -13.75
CA GLN A 74 -6.48 18.22 -14.32
C GLN A 74 -6.50 19.76 -14.33
N ILE A 75 -7.68 20.38 -14.45
CA ILE A 75 -7.83 21.85 -14.45
C ILE A 75 -7.41 22.42 -13.09
N ARG A 76 -7.88 21.84 -11.99
CA ARG A 76 -7.52 22.26 -10.63
C ARG A 76 -6.09 21.87 -10.27
N LEU A 77 -5.62 20.72 -10.75
CA LEU A 77 -4.23 20.29 -10.54
C LEU A 77 -3.23 21.28 -11.17
N LYS A 78 -3.52 21.80 -12.37
CA LYS A 78 -2.66 22.79 -13.06
C LYS A 78 -2.57 24.13 -12.34
N LYS A 79 -3.49 24.43 -11.39
CA LYS A 79 -3.41 25.65 -10.57
C LYS A 79 -2.26 25.63 -9.58
N ILE A 80 -1.72 24.46 -9.22
CA ILE A 80 -0.59 24.34 -8.28
C ILE A 80 0.72 24.03 -9.02
N PRO A 81 1.89 24.45 -8.48
CA PRO A 81 3.19 24.18 -9.10
C PRO A 81 3.47 22.69 -9.23
N ILE A 82 4.22 22.28 -10.26
CA ILE A 82 4.56 20.88 -10.54
C ILE A 82 5.19 20.16 -9.33
N GLN A 83 6.02 20.86 -8.56
CA GLN A 83 6.60 20.33 -7.33
C GLN A 83 5.53 19.97 -6.29
N ALA A 84 4.52 20.82 -6.12
CA ALA A 84 3.43 20.56 -5.19
C ALA A 84 2.47 19.48 -5.71
N GLN A 85 2.26 19.39 -7.03
CA GLN A 85 1.51 18.28 -7.64
C GLN A 85 2.16 16.95 -7.29
N ARG A 86 3.50 16.87 -7.38
CA ARG A 86 4.25 15.68 -6.96
C ARG A 86 4.03 15.33 -5.50
N GLU A 87 4.22 16.30 -4.61
CA GLU A 87 4.08 16.07 -3.17
C GLU A 87 2.65 15.62 -2.82
N LEU A 88 1.63 16.18 -3.50
CA LEU A 88 0.24 15.76 -3.38
C LEU A 88 0.02 14.31 -3.84
N TYR A 89 0.56 13.92 -5.00
CA TYR A 89 0.42 12.56 -5.50
C TYR A 89 1.14 11.53 -4.63
N LEU A 90 2.32 11.87 -4.09
CA LEU A 90 3.02 11.01 -3.13
C LEU A 90 2.23 10.90 -1.82
N LEU A 91 1.65 12.01 -1.33
CA LEU A 91 0.74 12.01 -0.20
C LEU A 91 -0.44 11.06 -0.44
N LEU A 92 -1.18 11.24 -1.53
CA LEU A 92 -2.35 10.42 -1.84
C LEU A 92 -1.99 8.93 -1.99
N SER A 93 -0.87 8.62 -2.64
CA SER A 93 -0.34 7.26 -2.79
C SER A 93 -0.17 6.55 -1.43
N ARG A 94 0.32 7.27 -0.41
CA ARG A 94 0.53 6.72 0.94
C ARG A 94 -0.76 6.30 1.63
N PHE A 95 -1.84 7.05 1.43
CA PHE A 95 -3.08 6.93 2.20
C PHE A 95 -4.26 6.33 1.42
N ILE A 96 -4.08 6.03 0.12
CA ILE A 96 -5.15 5.52 -0.75
C ILE A 96 -5.78 4.21 -0.23
N PHE A 97 -4.96 3.32 0.32
CA PHE A 97 -5.45 2.07 0.92
C PHE A 97 -6.16 2.32 2.25
N PHE A 98 -5.64 3.22 3.09
CA PHE A 98 -6.24 3.53 4.38
C PHE A 98 -7.69 4.03 4.27
N TYR A 99 -7.94 4.91 3.30
CA TYR A 99 -9.26 5.51 3.07
C TYR A 99 -10.17 4.71 2.14
N ASN A 100 -9.77 3.49 1.74
CA ASN A 100 -10.55 2.59 0.87
C ASN A 100 -10.88 3.19 -0.51
N SER A 101 -9.99 3.99 -1.10
CA SER A 101 -10.22 4.60 -2.42
C SER A 101 -9.55 3.82 -3.56
N VAL A 102 -9.46 2.50 -3.43
CA VAL A 102 -8.70 1.67 -4.37
C VAL A 102 -9.39 1.57 -5.74
N ASP A 103 -10.71 1.71 -5.79
CA ASP A 103 -11.49 1.75 -7.04
C ASP A 103 -11.05 2.91 -7.96
N LYS A 104 -10.39 3.94 -7.41
CA LYS A 104 -9.91 5.11 -8.15
C LYS A 104 -8.46 4.99 -8.57
N LEU A 105 -7.78 3.88 -8.23
CA LEU A 105 -6.36 3.71 -8.46
C LEU A 105 -5.99 3.80 -9.96
N ASP A 106 -6.77 3.18 -10.84
CA ASP A 106 -6.52 3.25 -12.28
C ASP A 106 -6.60 4.68 -12.81
N SER A 107 -7.64 5.42 -12.42
CA SER A 107 -7.80 6.83 -12.80
C SER A 107 -6.69 7.71 -12.23
N PHE A 108 -6.26 7.41 -11.00
CA PHE A 108 -5.18 8.11 -10.31
C PHE A 108 -3.83 7.89 -11.02
N LEU A 109 -3.52 6.66 -11.43
CA LEU A 109 -2.29 6.34 -12.15
C LEU A 109 -2.26 6.92 -13.56
N ARG A 110 -3.40 7.01 -14.25
CA ARG A 110 -3.51 7.64 -15.58
C ARG A 110 -3.30 9.15 -15.55
N ASN A 111 -3.76 9.81 -14.49
CA ASN A 111 -3.62 11.26 -14.32
C ASN A 111 -2.31 11.68 -13.64
N PHE A 112 -1.42 10.71 -13.40
CA PHE A 112 -0.17 10.97 -12.69
C PHE A 112 0.69 11.99 -13.46
N PRO A 113 1.11 13.11 -12.84
CA PRO A 113 1.90 14.13 -13.50
C PRO A 113 3.24 13.59 -14.00
N GLU A 114 3.63 14.00 -15.22
CA GLU A 114 4.93 13.66 -15.79
C GLU A 114 6.04 14.43 -15.10
N PHE A 115 7.10 13.72 -14.71
CA PHE A 115 8.24 14.31 -14.01
C PHE A 115 9.53 14.13 -14.78
N PRO A 116 10.44 15.12 -14.75
CA PRO A 116 11.74 15.02 -15.45
C PRO A 116 12.59 13.84 -14.94
N ASN A 117 12.42 13.45 -13.67
CA ASN A 117 13.16 12.34 -13.06
C ASN A 117 12.42 10.98 -13.18
N ALA A 118 11.30 10.90 -13.90
CA ALA A 118 10.54 9.66 -14.06
C ALA A 118 11.41 8.55 -14.66
N PHE A 119 12.32 8.89 -15.58
CA PHE A 119 13.27 7.93 -16.17
C PHE A 119 14.13 7.19 -15.12
N LEU A 120 14.52 7.87 -14.03
CA LEU A 120 15.40 7.30 -13.01
C LEU A 120 14.66 6.35 -12.06
N ILE A 121 13.40 6.64 -11.76
CA ILE A 121 12.63 5.97 -10.70
C ILE A 121 11.70 4.92 -11.29
N GLY A 122 11.04 5.23 -12.41
CA GLY A 122 10.09 4.36 -13.09
C GLY A 122 8.77 5.07 -13.41
N GLY A 123 7.75 4.28 -13.75
CA GLY A 123 6.43 4.79 -14.08
C GLY A 123 5.58 5.17 -12.85
N PRO A 124 4.34 5.65 -13.06
CA PRO A 124 3.41 5.98 -11.97
C PRO A 124 3.20 4.84 -10.97
N GLY A 125 3.14 3.59 -11.45
CA GLY A 125 3.02 2.41 -10.60
C GLY A 125 4.23 2.19 -9.69
N ASP A 126 5.44 2.48 -10.17
CA ASP A 126 6.67 2.39 -9.38
C ASP A 126 6.65 3.40 -8.23
N PHE A 127 6.23 4.65 -8.48
CA PHE A 127 6.11 5.68 -7.43
C PHE A 127 5.10 5.27 -6.35
N LEU A 128 3.92 4.80 -6.76
CA LEU A 128 2.89 4.30 -5.85
C LEU A 128 3.46 3.18 -4.96
N VAL A 129 4.08 2.17 -5.56
CA VAL A 129 4.58 1.00 -4.85
C VAL A 129 5.73 1.37 -3.91
N ILE A 130 6.62 2.29 -4.29
CA ILE A 130 7.67 2.79 -3.42
C ILE A 130 7.06 3.44 -2.17
N GLU A 131 6.10 4.35 -2.36
CA GLU A 131 5.46 5.06 -1.24
C GLU A 131 4.66 4.12 -0.33
N LEU A 132 3.96 3.14 -0.90
CA LEU A 132 3.27 2.10 -0.15
C LEU A 132 4.24 1.21 0.63
N THR A 133 5.38 0.84 0.03
CA THR A 133 6.42 0.04 0.69
C THR A 133 7.01 0.81 1.88
N ASP A 134 7.26 2.11 1.71
CA ASP A 134 7.79 2.96 2.78
C ASP A 134 6.77 3.23 3.88
N GLN A 135 5.49 3.26 3.53
CA GLN A 135 4.42 3.31 4.51
C GLN A 135 4.36 2.05 5.36
N LEU A 136 4.37 0.86 4.73
CA LEU A 136 4.34 -0.42 5.46
C LEU A 136 5.41 -0.51 6.55
N GLN A 137 6.63 -0.03 6.26
CA GLN A 137 7.74 -0.03 7.23
C GLN A 137 7.54 0.94 8.41
N LYS A 138 6.75 1.99 8.24
CA LYS A 138 6.47 3.01 9.26
C LYS A 138 5.23 2.70 10.10
N LEU A 139 4.31 1.88 9.59
CA LEU A 139 3.08 1.52 10.28
C LEU A 139 3.34 0.70 11.54
N LYS A 140 2.89 1.22 12.68
CA LYS A 140 2.95 0.54 13.99
C LYS A 140 1.59 0.01 14.47
N VAL A 141 0.50 0.47 13.85
CA VAL A 141 -0.87 0.12 14.23
C VAL A 141 -1.28 -1.15 13.49
N GLU A 142 -1.43 -2.25 14.23
CA GLU A 142 -1.72 -3.59 13.68
C GLU A 142 -2.96 -3.66 12.78
N PRO A 143 -4.16 -3.18 13.17
CA PRO A 143 -5.34 -3.28 12.30
C PRO A 143 -5.17 -2.51 10.99
N VAL A 144 -4.46 -1.39 11.01
CA VAL A 144 -4.14 -0.61 9.80
C VAL A 144 -3.16 -1.37 8.92
N LEU A 145 -2.12 -1.96 9.50
CA LEU A 145 -1.14 -2.77 8.76
C LEU A 145 -1.82 -3.97 8.08
N LEU A 146 -2.69 -4.68 8.79
CA LEU A 146 -3.49 -5.79 8.23
C LEU A 146 -4.34 -5.33 7.05
N HIS A 147 -5.00 -4.19 7.20
CA HIS A 147 -5.80 -3.59 6.14
C HIS A 147 -4.95 -3.30 4.89
N TYR A 148 -3.81 -2.64 5.04
CA TYR A 148 -2.89 -2.39 3.93
C TYR A 148 -2.45 -3.69 3.24
N LEU A 149 -1.98 -4.68 4.01
CA LEU A 149 -1.56 -5.98 3.47
C LEU A 149 -2.69 -6.69 2.70
N SER A 150 -3.95 -6.57 3.16
CA SER A 150 -5.09 -7.14 2.45
C SER A 150 -5.34 -6.50 1.08
N GLN A 151 -5.15 -5.18 0.98
CA GLN A 151 -5.37 -4.40 -0.25
C GLN A 151 -4.22 -4.52 -1.26
N MET A 152 -3.01 -4.92 -0.81
CA MET A 152 -1.84 -5.09 -1.68
C MET A 152 -2.09 -6.04 -2.86
N LYS A 153 -3.03 -6.98 -2.73
CA LYS A 153 -3.42 -7.90 -3.82
C LYS A 153 -3.87 -7.18 -5.09
N ILE A 154 -4.38 -5.95 -4.98
CA ILE A 154 -4.84 -5.15 -6.11
C ILE A 154 -3.67 -4.71 -7.01
N LEU A 155 -2.44 -4.71 -6.50
CA LEU A 155 -1.24 -4.41 -7.28
C LEU A 155 -0.80 -5.59 -8.17
N GLN A 156 -1.54 -6.71 -8.16
CA GLN A 156 -1.23 -7.88 -8.98
C GLN A 156 -1.34 -7.55 -10.47
N GLY A 157 -0.32 -7.90 -11.23
CA GLY A 157 -0.28 -7.66 -12.68
C GLY A 157 0.16 -6.25 -13.07
N MET A 158 0.50 -5.38 -12.11
CA MET A 158 1.14 -4.10 -12.43
C MET A 158 2.54 -4.32 -12.99
N GLU A 159 2.85 -3.65 -14.10
CA GLU A 159 4.18 -3.62 -14.69
C GLU A 159 5.08 -2.71 -13.84
N LEU A 160 5.92 -3.34 -13.02
CA LEU A 160 6.86 -2.67 -12.13
C LEU A 160 8.28 -2.94 -12.56
N ARG A 161 9.17 -1.98 -12.30
CA ARG A 161 10.60 -2.19 -12.46
C ARG A 161 11.10 -3.30 -11.54
N MET A 162 12.16 -3.99 -11.95
CA MET A 162 12.76 -5.06 -11.14
C MET A 162 13.22 -4.57 -9.76
N THR A 163 13.71 -3.34 -9.65
CA THR A 163 14.19 -2.75 -8.38
C THR A 163 13.05 -2.50 -7.40
N THR A 164 11.93 -1.92 -7.86
CA THR A 164 10.75 -1.64 -7.04
C THR A 164 10.05 -2.92 -6.62
N SER A 165 9.88 -3.86 -7.56
CA SER A 165 9.38 -5.20 -7.33
C SER A 165 10.20 -5.96 -6.27
N THR A 166 11.53 -5.94 -6.39
CA THR A 166 12.42 -6.59 -5.41
C THR A 166 12.32 -5.95 -4.03
N ARG A 167 12.24 -4.61 -3.94
CA ARG A 167 12.08 -3.88 -2.67
C ARG A 167 10.76 -4.22 -1.98
N LEU A 168 9.66 -4.24 -2.73
CA LEU A 168 8.34 -4.64 -2.21
C LEU A 168 8.38 -6.08 -1.71
N LYS A 169 8.96 -7.00 -2.50
CA LYS A 169 9.11 -8.41 -2.12
C LYS A 169 9.90 -8.57 -0.82
N ALA A 170 11.03 -7.87 -0.68
CA ALA A 170 11.85 -7.91 0.53
C ALA A 170 11.10 -7.36 1.75
N CYS A 171 10.34 -6.28 1.56
CA CYS A 171 9.51 -5.70 2.62
C CYS A 171 8.38 -6.64 3.07
N LEU A 172 7.66 -7.27 2.14
CA LEU A 172 6.63 -8.26 2.50
C LEU A 172 7.24 -9.48 3.18
N TYR A 173 8.42 -9.92 2.72
CA TYR A 173 9.12 -11.06 3.32
C TYR A 173 9.53 -10.79 4.77
N SER A 174 9.94 -9.56 5.13
CA SER A 174 10.28 -9.23 6.53
C SER A 174 9.09 -9.37 7.48
N PHE A 175 7.86 -9.20 6.99
CA PHE A 175 6.64 -9.46 7.77
C PHE A 175 6.26 -10.93 7.85
N THR A 176 6.89 -11.84 7.07
CA THR A 176 6.57 -13.27 7.11
C THR A 176 7.36 -14.05 8.16
N SER A 177 8.53 -13.54 8.57
CA SER A 177 9.40 -14.21 9.53
C SER A 177 8.99 -13.90 10.97
N PRO A 178 9.08 -14.89 11.89
CA PRO A 178 8.90 -14.65 13.32
C PRO A 178 10.10 -13.94 13.96
N GLY A 179 11.22 -13.75 13.24
CA GLY A 179 12.42 -13.07 13.72
C GLY A 179 12.69 -11.78 12.95
N GLY A 180 12.80 -10.67 13.70
CA GLY A 180 13.04 -9.29 13.26
C GLY A 180 12.84 -8.32 14.45
N PRO A 181 13.28 -7.05 14.38
CA PRO A 181 13.30 -6.10 15.52
C PRO A 181 11.91 -5.70 16.07
N MET A 182 10.83 -5.97 15.31
CA MET A 182 9.47 -6.04 15.85
C MET A 182 8.92 -7.41 15.50
N TYR A 183 8.39 -8.14 16.48
CA TYR A 183 7.73 -9.43 16.25
C TYR A 183 6.36 -9.20 15.59
N PRO A 184 6.18 -9.42 14.27
CA PRO A 184 4.86 -9.30 13.68
C PRO A 184 3.94 -10.36 14.28
N THR A 185 2.69 -10.00 14.58
CA THR A 185 1.71 -10.94 15.11
C THR A 185 1.40 -12.04 14.08
N ARG A 186 0.81 -13.14 14.53
CA ARG A 186 0.43 -14.25 13.63
C ARG A 186 -0.50 -13.79 12.50
N ALA A 187 -1.42 -12.87 12.80
CA ALA A 187 -2.32 -12.30 11.80
C ALA A 187 -1.56 -11.54 10.71
N VAL A 188 -0.62 -10.68 11.11
CA VAL A 188 0.22 -9.90 10.18
C VAL A 188 1.07 -10.84 9.31
N ARG A 189 1.67 -11.88 9.89
CA ARG A 189 2.45 -12.86 9.12
C ARG A 189 1.61 -13.58 8.06
N HIS A 190 0.39 -14.00 8.40
CA HIS A 190 -0.51 -14.65 7.45
C HIS A 190 -0.95 -13.70 6.34
N ALA A 191 -1.35 -12.48 6.70
CA ALA A 191 -1.71 -11.45 5.71
C ALA A 191 -0.54 -11.13 4.76
N ALA A 192 0.69 -11.07 5.30
CA ALA A 192 1.89 -10.87 4.51
C ALA A 192 2.18 -12.05 3.57
N TRP A 193 2.03 -13.29 4.03
CA TRP A 193 2.12 -14.48 3.17
C TRP A 193 1.08 -14.45 2.05
N ASP A 194 -0.17 -14.12 2.37
CA ASP A 194 -1.25 -14.06 1.39
C ASP A 194 -0.99 -12.98 0.32
N ALA A 195 -0.55 -11.79 0.74
CA ALA A 195 -0.18 -10.71 -0.18
C ALA A 195 1.01 -11.11 -1.06
N LEU A 196 2.05 -11.69 -0.44
CA LEU A 196 3.28 -12.08 -1.11
C LEU A 196 3.05 -13.22 -2.13
N ASP A 197 2.19 -14.19 -1.81
CA ASP A 197 1.81 -15.28 -2.71
C ASP A 197 0.95 -14.78 -3.89
N SER A 198 0.09 -13.78 -3.66
CA SER A 198 -0.75 -13.19 -4.70
C SER A 198 0.07 -12.35 -5.68
N LEU A 199 0.99 -11.52 -5.17
CA LEU A 199 1.82 -10.63 -5.98
C LEU A 199 2.95 -11.34 -6.72
N PHE A 200 3.56 -12.33 -6.08
CA PHE A 200 4.70 -13.06 -6.62
C PHE A 200 4.40 -14.55 -6.66
N PRO A 201 3.60 -15.05 -7.62
CA PRO A 201 3.24 -16.48 -7.68
C PRO A 201 4.47 -17.36 -7.95
N VAL A 202 5.44 -16.84 -8.70
CA VAL A 202 6.70 -17.53 -9.02
C VAL A 202 7.53 -17.70 -7.75
N GLY A 203 7.74 -18.95 -7.35
CA GLY A 203 8.49 -19.29 -6.13
C GLY A 203 7.63 -19.42 -4.86
N ARG A 204 6.31 -19.50 -4.96
CA ARG A 204 5.41 -19.84 -3.83
C ARG A 204 5.82 -21.15 -3.14
N TYR A 205 5.88 -22.24 -3.90
CA TYR A 205 6.22 -23.56 -3.37
C TYR A 205 7.59 -23.60 -2.64
N PRO A 206 8.72 -23.17 -3.24
CA PRO A 206 10.00 -23.21 -2.55
C PRO A 206 10.03 -22.31 -1.30
N ARG A 207 9.35 -21.15 -1.30
CA ARG A 207 9.29 -20.29 -0.09
C ARG A 207 8.59 -20.95 1.08
N HIS A 208 7.44 -21.59 0.85
CA HIS A 208 6.71 -22.32 1.90
C HIS A 208 7.52 -23.51 2.41
N LEU A 209 8.19 -24.22 1.51
CA LEU A 209 9.08 -25.34 1.84
C LEU A 209 10.25 -24.87 2.72
N ILE A 210 10.95 -23.80 2.34
CA ILE A 210 12.04 -23.21 3.12
C ILE A 210 11.52 -22.76 4.49
N SER A 211 10.38 -22.07 4.55
CA SER A 211 9.78 -21.62 5.81
C SER A 211 9.45 -22.80 6.73
N LEU A 212 8.95 -23.91 6.16
CA LEU A 212 8.66 -25.13 6.89
C LEU A 212 9.93 -25.79 7.44
N PHE A 213 11.00 -25.90 6.63
CA PHE A 213 12.29 -26.42 7.09
C PHE A 213 12.83 -25.60 8.28
N PHE A 214 12.80 -24.27 8.20
CA PHE A 214 13.22 -23.42 9.33
C PHE A 214 12.35 -23.63 10.57
N ARG A 215 11.03 -23.76 10.44
CA ARG A 215 10.15 -24.04 11.59
C ARG A 215 10.42 -25.40 12.22
N LEU A 216 10.77 -26.41 11.41
CA LEU A 216 11.09 -27.76 11.88
C LEU A 216 12.43 -27.80 12.62
N LEU A 217 13.38 -26.91 12.25
CA LEU A 217 14.66 -26.75 12.94
C LEU A 217 14.53 -26.06 14.31
N TYR A 218 13.40 -25.40 14.63
CA TYR A 218 13.19 -24.78 15.95
C TYR A 218 12.71 -25.81 17.01
N PRO A 219 13.49 -26.06 18.08
CA PRO A 219 13.23 -27.13 19.05
C PRO A 219 11.88 -27.07 19.78
N TRP A 220 11.25 -25.89 19.88
CA TRP A 220 10.00 -25.70 20.62
C TRP A 220 8.72 -25.78 19.78
N TYR A 221 8.80 -25.66 18.45
CA TYR A 221 7.63 -25.61 17.55
C TYR A 221 7.52 -26.80 16.59
N TRP A 222 8.52 -27.69 16.57
CA TRP A 222 8.57 -28.79 15.60
C TRP A 222 7.43 -29.82 15.75
N PRO A 223 6.94 -30.22 16.94
CA PRO A 223 5.92 -31.27 17.01
C PRO A 223 4.56 -30.80 16.45
N SER A 224 4.14 -29.59 16.82
CA SER A 224 2.89 -28.99 16.34
C SER A 224 2.97 -28.60 14.86
N SER A 225 4.13 -28.12 14.40
CA SER A 225 4.35 -27.78 12.98
C SER A 225 4.39 -29.03 12.09
N CYS A 226 5.05 -30.10 12.55
CA CYS A 226 5.08 -31.39 11.86
C CYS A 226 3.68 -32.00 11.77
N TRP A 227 2.90 -31.96 12.87
CA TRP A 227 1.50 -32.40 12.87
C TRP A 227 0.63 -31.62 11.87
N ASN A 228 0.72 -30.29 11.86
CA ASN A 228 -0.03 -29.46 10.91
C ASN A 228 0.37 -29.72 9.45
N PHE A 229 1.64 -30.03 9.19
CA PHE A 229 2.12 -30.42 7.87
C PHE A 229 1.53 -31.76 7.43
N VAL A 230 1.58 -32.79 8.31
CA VAL A 230 0.97 -34.10 8.05
C VAL A 230 -0.51 -33.95 7.74
N VAL A 231 -1.26 -33.20 8.55
CA VAL A 231 -2.69 -32.92 8.31
C VAL A 231 -2.91 -32.21 6.97
N SER A 232 -2.05 -31.25 6.61
CA SER A 232 -2.15 -30.53 5.33
C SER A 232 -1.84 -31.42 4.13
N CYS A 233 -0.84 -32.29 4.22
CA CYS A 233 -0.54 -33.32 3.21
C CYS A 233 -1.71 -34.29 3.04
N ILE A 234 -2.27 -34.80 4.13
CA ILE A 234 -3.45 -35.69 4.09
C ILE A 234 -4.63 -34.99 3.41
N LYS A 235 -4.91 -33.74 3.77
CA LYS A 235 -5.97 -32.96 3.12
C LYS A 235 -5.71 -32.75 1.62
N ALA A 236 -4.49 -32.42 1.23
CA ALA A 236 -4.13 -32.23 -0.18
C ALA A 236 -4.28 -33.50 -1.01
N VAL A 237 -3.88 -34.66 -0.44
CA VAL A 237 -4.08 -35.98 -1.04
C VAL A 237 -5.57 -36.33 -1.14
N LEU A 238 -6.36 -36.05 -0.10
CA LEU A 238 -7.81 -36.25 -0.16
C LEU A 238 -8.46 -35.37 -1.23
N TYR A 239 -8.10 -34.09 -1.32
CA TYR A 239 -8.61 -33.20 -2.36
C TYR A 239 -8.19 -33.63 -3.76
N SER A 240 -6.97 -34.14 -3.96
CA SER A 240 -6.53 -34.64 -5.27
C SER A 240 -7.26 -35.91 -5.67
N ILE A 241 -7.49 -36.84 -4.74
CA ILE A 241 -8.29 -38.05 -4.94
C ILE A 241 -9.74 -37.69 -5.27
N VAL A 242 -10.36 -36.80 -4.50
CA VAL A 242 -11.74 -36.34 -4.76
C VAL A 242 -11.82 -35.67 -6.14
N ARG A 243 -10.86 -34.82 -6.49
CA ARG A 243 -10.80 -34.17 -7.81
C ARG A 243 -10.62 -35.18 -8.96
N LEU A 244 -9.81 -36.22 -8.76
CA LEU A 244 -9.64 -37.32 -9.72
C LEU A 244 -10.93 -38.16 -9.89
N ILE A 245 -11.64 -38.43 -8.81
CA ILE A 245 -12.91 -39.17 -8.83
C ILE A 245 -14.00 -38.35 -9.55
N PHE A 246 -14.13 -37.06 -9.23
CA PHE A 246 -15.09 -36.18 -9.91
C PHE A 246 -14.73 -35.92 -11.38
N SER A 247 -13.46 -35.73 -11.71
CA SER A 247 -13.00 -35.60 -13.10
C SER A 247 -13.20 -36.87 -13.93
N ARG A 248 -13.10 -38.06 -13.32
CA ARG A 248 -13.48 -39.34 -13.97
C ARG A 248 -14.98 -39.45 -14.23
N ARG A 249 -15.82 -38.78 -13.43
CA ARG A 249 -17.28 -38.82 -13.56
C ARG A 249 -17.82 -37.83 -14.60
N GLU A 250 -17.05 -36.79 -14.94
CA GLU A 250 -17.37 -35.76 -15.95
C GLU A 250 -16.88 -36.07 -17.37
N LYS A 251 -16.35 -37.26 -17.66
CA LYS A 251 -16.16 -37.74 -19.05
C LYS A 251 -17.39 -38.54 -19.51
N PRO A 252 -18.42 -37.92 -20.12
CA PRO A 252 -19.42 -38.68 -20.86
C PRO A 252 -18.77 -39.30 -22.11
N ARG A 253 -19.19 -40.52 -22.41
CA ARG A 253 -18.80 -41.31 -23.58
C ARG A 253 -19.01 -40.49 -24.86
N GLN A 254 -17.94 -40.20 -25.59
CA GLN A 254 -18.01 -39.99 -27.03
C GLN A 254 -17.89 -41.37 -27.70
N SER A 255 -19.03 -41.97 -28.00
CA SER A 255 -19.22 -42.98 -29.04
C SER A 255 -20.72 -43.13 -29.30
#